data_AF-A0A7C6Y5F1-F1
#
_entry.id   AF-A0A7C6Y5F1-F1
#
_cell.length_a   1.000
_cell.length_b   1.000
_cell.length_c   1.000
_cell.angle_alpha   90.00
_cell.angle_beta   90.00
_cell.angle_gamma   90.00
#
_symmetry.space_group_name_H-M   'P 1'
#
loop_
_entity.id
_entity.type
_entity.pdbx_description
1 polymer ?
#
loop_
_entity_poly.entity_id
_entity_poly.type
_entity_poly.pdbx_seq_one_letter_code
_entity_poly.pdbx_strand_id
1 'polypeptide(L)'
;MKYCKTCDIKISTAINNCILCNEKLQFYDNKGEEFNYPEYTPKKNVFKTFLRLVIILNIVSIVASLFIDYYNNGKDLSWSLIVGLSNLYFIFIFSLIYVKKRLFSKIIIGSFIAVTYIFLMGFIFNDYIWAINFILP
;
A
#
# COMPACT_ATOMS: atom_id res chain seq x y z
N MET A 1 -18.21 18.28 -35.07
CA MET A 1 -18.27 19.11 -33.84
C MET A 1 -19.72 19.42 -33.50
N LYS A 2 -20.04 19.74 -32.25
CA LYS A 2 -21.37 20.25 -31.85
C LYS A 2 -21.27 21.75 -31.55
N TYR A 3 -22.24 22.53 -32.03
CA TYR A 3 -22.28 23.98 -31.85
C TYR A 3 -23.54 24.43 -31.12
N CYS A 4 -23.37 25.34 -30.16
CA CYS A 4 -24.48 26.02 -29.50
C CYS A 4 -24.68 27.40 -30.12
N LYS A 5 -25.87 27.65 -30.70
CA LYS A 5 -26.23 28.96 -31.28
C LYS A 5 -26.42 30.06 -30.24
N THR A 6 -26.78 29.69 -29.01
CA THR A 6 -27.17 30.64 -27.96
C THR A 6 -25.98 31.12 -27.15
N CYS A 7 -24.96 30.25 -27.01
CA CYS A 7 -23.73 30.56 -26.28
C CYS A 7 -22.53 30.78 -27.21
N ASP A 8 -22.69 30.60 -28.53
CA ASP A 8 -21.64 30.66 -29.54
C ASP A 8 -20.38 29.82 -29.22
N ILE A 9 -20.56 28.72 -28.50
CA ILE A 9 -19.48 27.79 -28.14
C ILE A 9 -19.48 26.53 -29.02
N LYS A 10 -18.26 26.06 -29.31
CA LYS A 10 -17.99 24.79 -29.99
C LYS A 10 -17.64 23.73 -28.95
N ILE A 11 -18.37 22.61 -28.96
CA ILE A 11 -18.22 21.50 -28.04
C ILE A 11 -17.87 20.24 -28.85
N SER A 12 -16.81 19.54 -28.45
CA SER A 12 -16.33 18.30 -29.09
C SER A 12 -16.74 17.03 -28.33
N THR A 13 -17.64 17.13 -27.35
CA THR A 13 -18.08 16.00 -26.52
C THR A 13 -19.39 15.37 -27.01
N ALA A 14 -19.68 14.14 -26.57
CA ALA A 14 -20.87 13.39 -26.98
C ALA A 14 -22.20 13.95 -26.43
N ILE A 15 -22.17 15.01 -25.63
CA ILE A 15 -23.32 15.57 -24.93
C ILE A 15 -24.28 16.19 -25.96
N ASN A 16 -25.59 15.97 -25.80
CA ASN A 16 -26.59 16.47 -26.75
C ASN A 16 -27.11 17.88 -26.41
N ASN A 17 -26.93 18.30 -25.16
CA ASN A 17 -27.35 19.60 -24.66
C ASN A 17 -26.13 20.42 -24.23
N CYS A 18 -26.22 21.73 -24.37
CA CYS A 18 -25.20 22.67 -23.91
C CYS A 18 -25.13 22.68 -22.37
N ILE A 19 -23.94 22.63 -21.79
CA ILE A 19 -23.76 22.66 -20.32
C ILE A 19 -24.12 24.03 -19.72
N LEU A 20 -24.09 25.09 -20.53
CA LEU A 20 -24.32 26.47 -20.08
C LEU A 20 -25.80 26.88 -20.17
N CYS A 21 -26.42 26.69 -21.33
CA CYS A 21 -27.80 27.12 -21.57
C CYS A 21 -28.81 25.97 -21.64
N ASN A 22 -28.35 24.72 -21.53
CA ASN A 22 -29.17 23.50 -21.65
C ASN A 22 -29.92 23.33 -22.98
N GLU A 23 -29.55 24.10 -23.99
CA GLU A 23 -30.17 24.05 -25.32
C GLU A 23 -29.59 22.94 -26.18
N LYS A 24 -30.39 22.41 -27.12
CA LYS A 24 -29.96 21.31 -28.00
C LYS A 24 -28.84 21.78 -28.93
N LEU A 25 -27.74 21.04 -28.91
CA LEU A 25 -26.58 21.32 -29.75
C LEU A 25 -26.84 20.88 -31.19
N GLN A 26 -26.43 21.72 -32.15
CA GLN A 26 -26.55 21.41 -33.58
C GLN A 26 -25.22 20.83 -34.09
N PHE A 27 -25.30 19.86 -34.99
CA PHE A 27 -24.11 19.29 -35.62
C PHE A 27 -23.49 20.33 -36.54
N TYR A 28 -22.23 20.68 -36.27
CA TYR A 28 -21.42 21.55 -37.10
C TYR A 28 -20.39 20.67 -37.81
N ASP A 29 -20.55 20.61 -39.13
CA ASP A 29 -19.75 19.89 -40.12
C ASP A 29 -19.84 18.35 -40.07
N ASN A 30 -20.10 17.74 -41.23
CA ASN A 30 -20.34 16.30 -41.45
C ASN A 30 -19.05 15.46 -41.45
N LYS A 31 -17.99 15.95 -40.81
CA LYS A 31 -16.75 15.21 -40.61
C LYS A 31 -16.84 14.53 -39.26
N GLY A 32 -17.05 13.21 -39.28
CA GLY A 32 -17.03 12.38 -38.08
C GLY A 32 -15.73 12.64 -37.33
N GLU A 33 -15.84 13.31 -36.19
CA GLU A 33 -14.69 13.61 -35.34
C GLU A 33 -14.39 12.38 -34.51
N GLU A 34 -13.22 11.79 -34.75
CA GLU A 34 -12.61 10.83 -33.86
C GLU A 34 -12.43 11.49 -32.49
N PHE A 35 -13.09 10.91 -31.47
CA PHE A 35 -12.98 11.30 -30.09
C PHE A 35 -11.54 11.15 -29.62
N ASN A 36 -10.76 12.24 -29.65
CA ASN A 36 -9.37 12.22 -29.21
C ASN A 36 -9.23 12.54 -27.71
N TYR A 37 -10.06 11.88 -26.88
CA TYR A 37 -9.82 11.85 -25.44
C TYR A 37 -9.04 10.57 -25.14
N PRO A 38 -7.81 10.66 -24.59
CA PRO A 38 -7.03 9.48 -24.31
C PRO A 38 -7.81 8.59 -23.32
N GLU A 39 -8.01 7.32 -23.68
CA GLU A 39 -8.62 6.36 -22.78
C GLU A 39 -7.83 6.34 -21.46
N TYR A 40 -8.53 6.48 -20.34
CA TYR A 40 -7.92 6.35 -19.03
C TYR A 40 -7.39 4.92 -18.87
N THR A 41 -6.09 4.72 -19.05
CA THR A 41 -5.44 3.46 -18.71
C THR A 41 -5.12 3.47 -17.22
N PRO A 42 -5.71 2.60 -16.39
CA PRO A 42 -5.34 2.51 -14.99
C PRO A 42 -3.85 2.14 -14.91
N LYS A 43 -3.05 2.99 -14.26
CA LYS A 43 -1.61 2.77 -14.12
C LYS A 43 -1.38 1.41 -13.45
N LYS A 44 -0.78 0.45 -14.16
CA LYS A 44 -0.45 -0.87 -13.60
C LYS A 44 0.37 -0.67 -12.34
N ASN A 45 -0.15 -1.20 -11.23
CA ASN A 45 0.42 -0.94 -9.92
C ASN A 45 1.56 -1.94 -9.64
N VAL A 46 2.65 -1.83 -10.43
CA VAL A 46 3.88 -2.65 -10.33
C VAL A 46 4.40 -2.72 -8.89
N PHE A 47 4.16 -1.67 -8.11
CA PHE A 47 4.53 -1.58 -6.70
C PHE A 47 3.80 -2.60 -5.81
N LYS A 48 2.56 -2.97 -6.12
CA LYS A 48 1.83 -4.04 -5.40
C LYS A 48 2.47 -5.41 -5.61
N THR A 49 2.97 -5.68 -6.81
CA THR A 49 3.66 -6.94 -7.13
C THR A 49 4.99 -7.03 -6.38
N PHE A 50 5.76 -5.93 -6.38
CA PHE A 50 7.00 -5.83 -5.61
C PHE A 50 6.76 -6.09 -4.11
N LEU A 51 5.71 -5.49 -3.53
CA LEU A 51 5.37 -5.71 -2.13
C LEU A 51 5.07 -7.18 -1.81
N ARG A 52 4.30 -7.87 -2.66
CA ARG A 52 4.03 -9.30 -2.46
C ARG A 52 5.31 -10.11 -2.47
N LEU A 53 6.24 -9.79 -3.36
CA LEU A 53 7.53 -10.46 -3.45
C LEU A 53 8.37 -10.26 -2.19
N VAL A 54 8.44 -9.02 -1.67
CA VAL A 54 9.16 -8.71 -0.42
C VAL A 54 8.59 -9.49 0.76
N ILE A 55 7.26 -9.57 0.89
CA ILE A 55 6.61 -10.33 1.97
C ILE A 55 6.92 -11.83 1.84
N ILE A 56 6.80 -12.38 0.63
CA ILE A 56 7.12 -13.80 0.38
C ILE A 56 8.58 -14.08 0.75
N LEU A 57 9.52 -13.20 0.39
CA LEU A 57 10.93 -13.38 0.68
C LEU A 57 11.22 -13.36 2.19
N ASN A 58 10.54 -12.50 2.95
CA ASN A 58 10.63 -12.50 4.42
C ASN A 58 10.05 -13.81 5.00
N ILE A 59 8.91 -14.29 4.51
CA ILE A 59 8.32 -15.56 4.96
C ILE A 59 9.28 -16.73 4.69
N VAL A 60 9.86 -16.78 3.49
CA VAL A 60 10.86 -17.80 3.13
C VAL A 60 12.08 -17.70 4.05
N SER A 61 12.54 -16.49 4.36
CA SER A 61 13.64 -16.28 5.31
C SER A 61 13.33 -16.85 6.69
N ILE A 62 12.11 -16.66 7.20
CA ILE A 62 11.68 -17.19 8.51
C ILE A 62 11.69 -18.72 8.50
N VAL A 63 11.11 -19.33 7.47
CA VAL A 63 11.04 -20.79 7.34
C VAL A 63 12.44 -21.39 7.19
N ALA A 64 13.31 -20.76 6.38
CA ALA A 64 14.68 -21.19 6.20
C ALA A 64 15.48 -21.09 7.51
N SER A 65 15.37 -19.98 8.26
CA SER A 65 16.07 -19.83 9.53
C SER A 65 15.59 -20.85 10.57
N LEU A 66 14.28 -21.11 10.65
CA LEU A 66 13.72 -22.13 11.54
C LEU A 66 14.21 -23.53 11.17
N PHE A 67 14.26 -23.85 9.88
CA PHE A 67 14.73 -25.16 9.41
C PHE A 67 16.21 -25.38 9.73
N ILE A 68 17.06 -24.38 9.48
CA ILE A 68 18.51 -24.45 9.75
C ILE A 68 18.76 -24.60 11.25
N ASP A 69 18.08 -23.80 12.08
CA ASP A 69 18.27 -23.82 13.53
C ASP A 69 17.74 -25.13 14.13
N TYR A 70 16.60 -25.63 13.65
CA TYR A 70 16.07 -26.92 14.06
C TYR A 70 17.02 -28.07 13.70
N TYR A 71 17.64 -28.02 12.52
CA TYR A 71 18.59 -29.04 12.09
C TYR A 71 19.89 -29.02 12.91
N ASN A 72 20.40 -27.83 13.24
CA ASN A 72 21.67 -27.68 13.95
C ASN A 72 21.56 -27.82 15.47
N ASN A 73 20.52 -27.24 16.06
CA ASN A 73 20.36 -27.12 17.52
C ASN A 73 19.16 -27.92 18.05
N GLY A 74 18.45 -28.66 17.19
CA GLY A 74 17.30 -29.48 17.58
C GLY A 74 16.13 -28.61 18.07
N LYS A 75 15.81 -28.71 19.36
CA LYS A 75 14.65 -28.01 19.96
C LYS A 75 14.95 -26.59 20.44
N ASP A 76 16.23 -26.23 20.58
CA ASP A 76 16.63 -24.92 21.10
C ASP A 76 16.68 -23.89 19.97
N LEU A 77 15.52 -23.31 19.66
CA LEU A 77 15.31 -22.37 18.53
C LEU A 77 15.64 -20.91 18.88
N SER A 78 16.74 -20.66 19.58
CA SER A 78 17.04 -19.32 20.11
C SER A 78 17.35 -18.29 19.02
N TRP A 79 18.18 -18.65 18.02
CA TRP A 79 18.60 -17.72 16.97
C TRP A 79 17.51 -17.50 15.91
N SER A 80 16.84 -18.57 15.49
CA SER A 80 15.76 -18.49 14.51
C SER A 80 14.56 -17.69 14.99
N LEU A 81 14.28 -17.67 16.31
CA LEU A 81 13.25 -16.83 16.89
C LEU A 81 13.56 -15.34 16.71
N ILE A 82 14.81 -14.92 16.95
CA ILE A 82 15.24 -13.51 16.80
C ILE A 82 15.08 -13.07 15.33
N VAL A 83 15.55 -13.90 14.40
CA VAL A 83 15.42 -13.64 12.96
C VAL A 83 13.95 -13.63 12.53
N GLY A 84 13.16 -14.56 13.08
CA GLY A 84 11.73 -14.70 12.84
C GLY A 84 10.95 -13.46 13.23
N LEU A 85 11.14 -12.98 14.47
CA LEU A 85 10.49 -11.77 14.97
C LEU A 85 10.90 -10.52 14.21
N SER A 86 12.17 -10.39 13.84
CA SER A 86 12.67 -9.24 13.07
C SER A 86 11.99 -9.17 11.69
N ASN A 87 11.89 -10.30 11.00
CA ASN A 87 11.18 -10.38 9.71
C ASN A 87 9.68 -10.10 9.87
N LEU A 88 9.02 -10.62 10.92
CA LEU A 88 7.61 -10.32 11.19
C LEU A 88 7.40 -8.83 11.44
N TYR A 89 8.24 -8.20 12.26
CA TYR A 89 8.18 -6.76 12.50
C TYR A 89 8.34 -5.96 11.21
N PHE A 90 9.29 -6.36 10.35
CA PHE A 90 9.47 -5.75 9.04
C PHE A 90 8.22 -5.87 8.17
N ILE A 91 7.61 -7.06 8.08
CA ILE A 91 6.36 -7.27 7.33
C ILE A 91 5.25 -6.35 7.85
N PHE A 92 5.09 -6.22 9.16
CA PHE A 92 4.03 -5.39 9.77
C PHE A 92 4.23 -3.90 9.51
N ILE A 93 5.44 -3.36 9.77
CA ILE A 93 5.77 -1.95 9.51
C ILE A 93 5.66 -1.65 8.02
N PHE A 94 6.20 -2.53 7.17
CA PHE A 94 6.13 -2.35 5.74
C PHE A 94 4.67 -2.32 5.30
N SER A 95 3.84 -3.31 5.67
CA SER A 95 2.40 -3.35 5.34
C SER A 95 1.65 -2.08 5.79
N LEU A 96 1.93 -1.57 6.99
CA LEU A 96 1.31 -0.36 7.54
C LEU A 96 1.51 0.88 6.66
N ILE A 97 2.69 1.02 6.03
CA ILE A 97 3.00 2.14 5.13
C ILE A 97 2.04 2.14 3.93
N TYR A 98 1.67 0.98 3.40
CA TYR A 98 0.86 0.85 2.18
C TYR A 98 -0.64 0.94 2.42
N VAL A 99 -1.11 0.61 3.62
CA VAL A 99 -2.53 0.74 3.94
C VAL A 99 -2.94 2.21 3.81
N LYS A 100 -3.99 2.49 3.01
CA LYS A 100 -4.62 3.81 2.94
C LYS A 100 -5.38 4.09 4.24
N LYS A 101 -4.67 4.55 5.26
CA LYS A 101 -5.19 5.05 6.55
C LYS A 101 -4.66 6.46 6.81
N ARG A 102 -5.35 7.21 7.68
CA ARG A 102 -4.87 8.51 8.17
C ARG A 102 -3.52 8.36 8.87
N LEU A 103 -2.64 9.35 8.74
CA LEU A 103 -1.29 9.32 9.32
C LEU A 103 -1.31 9.06 10.83
N PHE A 104 -2.18 9.73 11.58
CA PHE A 104 -2.36 9.48 13.02
C PHE A 104 -2.65 8.02 13.36
N SER A 105 -3.56 7.37 12.63
CA SER A 105 -3.87 5.95 12.85
C SER A 105 -2.67 5.06 12.54
N LYS A 106 -1.84 5.41 11.56
CA LYS A 106 -0.60 4.67 11.28
C LYS A 106 0.38 4.80 12.44
N ILE A 107 0.59 6.01 12.97
CA ILE A 107 1.52 6.25 14.08
C ILE A 107 1.10 5.44 15.32
N ILE A 108 -0.19 5.47 15.68
CA ILE A 108 -0.70 4.73 16.84
C ILE A 108 -0.50 3.22 16.68
N ILE A 109 -0.90 2.66 15.53
CA ILE A 109 -0.76 1.22 15.27
C ILE A 109 0.73 0.82 15.20
N GLY A 110 1.55 1.63 14.54
CA GLY A 110 2.99 1.40 14.44
C GLY A 110 3.70 1.44 15.79
N SER A 111 3.32 2.38 16.65
CA SER A 111 3.80 2.47 18.03
C SER A 111 3.44 1.21 18.83
N PHE A 112 2.18 0.76 18.75
CA PHE A 112 1.73 -0.45 19.42
C PHE A 112 2.49 -1.71 18.96
N ILE A 113 2.73 -1.84 17.65
CA ILE A 113 3.53 -2.93 17.07
C ILE A 113 4.98 -2.86 17.56
N ALA A 114 5.57 -1.67 17.62
CA ALA A 114 6.94 -1.48 18.09
C ALA A 114 7.09 -1.86 19.57
N VAL A 115 6.18 -1.41 20.43
CA VAL A 115 6.18 -1.79 21.86
C VAL A 115 6.06 -3.32 22.02
N THR A 116 5.15 -3.94 21.27
CA THR A 116 4.96 -5.40 21.31
C THR A 116 6.21 -6.15 20.84
N TYR A 117 6.86 -5.69 19.77
CA TYR A 117 8.10 -6.27 19.27
C TYR A 117 9.22 -6.21 20.29
N ILE A 118 9.42 -5.06 20.94
CA ILE A 118 10.49 -4.91 21.92
C ILE A 118 10.22 -5.74 23.17
N PHE A 119 8.97 -5.83 23.60
CA PHE A 119 8.57 -6.73 24.69
C PHE A 119 8.90 -8.20 24.39
N LEU A 120 8.55 -8.66 23.18
CA LEU A 120 8.87 -10.03 22.75
C LEU A 120 10.38 -10.28 22.65
N MET A 121 11.15 -9.29 22.17
CA MET A 121 12.61 -9.38 22.18
C MET A 121 13.16 -9.47 23.61
N GLY A 122 12.67 -8.66 24.53
CA GLY A 122 13.07 -8.72 25.95
C GLY A 122 12.81 -10.10 26.57
N PHE A 123 11.71 -10.76 26.20
CA PHE A 123 11.42 -12.13 26.63
C PHE A 123 12.42 -13.16 26.09
N ILE A 124 12.87 -13.00 24.83
CA ILE A 124 13.85 -13.90 24.21
C ILE A 124 15.24 -13.76 24.84
N PHE A 125 15.65 -12.52 25.14
CA PHE A 125 16.93 -12.26 25.80
C PHE A 125 16.91 -12.50 27.31
N ASN A 126 15.73 -12.75 27.90
CA ASN A 126 15.52 -12.89 29.34
C ASN A 126 15.91 -11.64 30.16
N ASP A 127 16.06 -10.49 29.49
CA ASP A 127 16.47 -9.19 30.05
C ASP A 127 15.39 -8.14 29.75
N TYR A 128 14.29 -8.21 30.51
CA TYR A 128 13.12 -7.33 30.37
C TYR A 128 13.32 -5.93 30.98
N ILE A 129 14.33 -5.78 31.85
CA ILE A 129 14.59 -4.54 32.62
C ILE A 129 14.98 -3.39 31.68
N TRP A 130 15.77 -3.67 30.65
CA TRP A 130 16.17 -2.65 29.67
C TRP A 130 14.98 -2.19 28.81
N ALA A 131 14.12 -3.11 28.39
CA ALA A 131 12.95 -2.78 27.57
C ALA A 131 11.92 -1.92 28.33
N ILE A 132 11.65 -2.22 29.60
CA ILE A 132 10.65 -1.49 30.39
C ILE A 132 11.13 -0.06 30.71
N ASN A 133 12.39 0.10 31.14
CA ASN A 133 12.91 1.40 31.58
C ASN A 133 13.08 2.44 30.47
N PHE A 134 13.34 2.02 29.23
CA PHE A 134 13.63 2.96 28.13
C PHE A 134 12.39 3.35 27.30
N ILE A 135 11.31 2.56 27.34
CA ILE A 135 10.20 2.68 26.37
C ILE A 135 8.90 3.16 27.02
N LEU A 136 8.70 2.87 28.30
CA LEU A 136 7.57 3.37 29.08
C LEU A 136 8.10 4.40 30.09
N PRO A 137 8.10 5.71 29.76
CA PRO A 137 8.29 6.74 30.77
C PRO A 137 7.12 6.77 31.77
#